data_AF-A0A8H7Q5P2-F1
#
_entry.id   AF-A0A8H7Q5P2-F1
#
_cell.length_a   1.000
_cell.length_b   1.000
_cell.length_c   1.000
_cell.angle_alpha   90.00
_cell.angle_beta   90.00
_cell.angle_gamma   90.00
#
_symmetry.space_group_name_H-M   'P 1'
#
loop_
_entity.id
_entity.type
_entity.pdbx_description
1 polymer ?
#
loop_
_entity_poly.entity_id
_entity_poly.type
_entity_poly.pdbx_seq_one_letter_code
_entity_poly.pdbx_strand_id
1 'polypeptide(L)'
;ATKVPNYIRVKRLTSTYFVCVSAKDNVARVKQILGDTILNGEKKPEEMRLYTSKTPGDYTLLDDTLPVERAGLENDMVVYLCYYDADQGKWENVQVSQPEDLDDYADDDEEFEEEGLSSRKEKGKSKA
;
A
#
# COMPACT_ATOMS: atom_id res chain seq x y z
N ALA A 1 14.88 -8.47 23.83
CA ALA A 1 13.93 -8.89 22.78
C ALA A 1 14.04 -7.91 21.62
N THR A 2 14.28 -8.39 20.40
CA THR A 2 14.26 -7.55 19.19
C THR A 2 12.80 -7.23 18.88
N LYS A 3 12.39 -5.95 18.97
CA LYS A 3 11.01 -5.55 18.66
C LYS A 3 10.82 -5.74 17.14
N VAL A 4 9.82 -6.52 16.75
CA VAL A 4 9.48 -6.77 15.33
C VAL A 4 9.03 -5.45 14.70
N PRO A 5 9.45 -5.13 13.44
CA PRO A 5 8.96 -3.93 12.76
C PRO A 5 7.46 -4.03 12.46
N ASN A 6 6.79 -2.87 12.40
CA ASN A 6 5.41 -2.77 11.95
C ASN A 6 5.40 -2.52 10.43
N TYR A 7 4.47 -3.16 9.72
CA TYR A 7 4.22 -2.91 8.31
C TYR A 7 2.86 -2.24 8.16
N ILE A 8 2.82 -1.01 7.65
CA ILE A 8 1.58 -0.26 7.42
C ILE A 8 1.27 -0.19 5.92
N ARG A 9 -0.01 -0.01 5.59
CA ARG A 9 -0.52 0.20 4.23
C ARG A 9 -0.88 1.66 4.05
N VAL A 10 -0.11 2.39 3.26
CA VAL A 10 -0.39 3.78 2.92
C VAL A 10 -1.17 3.81 1.60
N LYS A 11 -2.42 4.27 1.63
CA LYS A 11 -3.32 4.31 0.48
C LYS A 11 -3.50 5.73 -0.05
N ARG A 12 -3.51 5.87 -1.37
CA ARG A 12 -3.87 7.09 -2.09
C ARG A 12 -4.49 6.73 -3.43
N LEU A 13 -5.66 7.26 -3.77
CA LEU A 13 -6.40 6.96 -5.00
C LEU A 13 -6.53 5.43 -5.18
N THR A 14 -5.88 4.87 -6.19
CA THR A 14 -5.83 3.42 -6.48
C THR A 14 -4.51 2.77 -6.04
N SER A 15 -3.57 3.55 -5.50
CA SER A 15 -2.25 3.08 -5.07
C SER A 15 -2.24 2.66 -3.59
N THR A 16 -1.56 1.56 -3.29
CA THR A 16 -1.25 1.12 -1.93
C THR A 16 0.25 0.89 -1.81
N TYR A 17 0.89 1.58 -0.87
CA TYR A 17 2.30 1.47 -0.55
C TYR A 17 2.47 0.71 0.77
N PHE A 18 3.39 -0.23 0.82
CA PHE A 18 3.72 -0.96 2.04
C PHE A 18 4.95 -0.34 2.68
N VAL A 19 4.82 0.18 3.91
CA VAL A 19 5.89 0.88 4.60
C VAL A 19 6.27 0.13 5.86
N CYS A 20 7.55 -0.22 5.97
CA CYS A 20 8.13 -0.81 7.17
C CYS A 20 8.58 0.30 8.12
N VAL A 21 8.10 0.27 9.37
CA VAL A 21 8.37 1.30 10.38
C VAL A 21 8.73 0.66 11.72
N SER A 22 9.64 1.30 12.46
CA SER A 22 9.95 0.95 13.84
C SER A 22 9.02 1.70 14.79
N ALA A 23 8.70 1.11 15.94
CA ALA A 23 7.89 1.77 16.97
C ALA A 23 8.52 3.08 17.50
N LYS A 24 9.86 3.23 17.35
CA LYS A 24 10.61 4.43 17.75
C LYS A 24 10.66 5.50 16.66
N ASP A 25 10.31 5.15 15.43
CA ASP A 25 10.21 6.14 14.36
C ASP A 25 9.05 7.09 14.66
N ASN A 26 9.09 8.27 14.05
CA ASN A 26 7.99 9.23 14.09
C ASN A 26 7.27 9.27 12.74
N VAL A 27 6.11 9.92 12.70
CA VAL A 27 5.32 10.07 11.47
C VAL A 27 6.11 10.81 10.38
N ALA A 28 6.98 11.77 10.74
CA ALA A 28 7.87 12.42 9.78
C ALA A 28 8.78 11.42 9.03
N ARG A 29 9.30 10.40 9.73
CA ARG A 29 10.12 9.34 9.12
C ARG A 29 9.33 8.52 8.11
N VAL A 30 8.05 8.28 8.35
CA VAL A 30 7.15 7.60 7.39
C VAL A 30 7.05 8.40 6.09
N LYS A 31 6.87 9.73 6.19
CA LYS A 31 6.82 10.62 5.03
C LYS A 31 8.15 10.66 4.27
N GLN A 32 9.28 10.63 4.97
CA GLN A 32 10.60 10.54 4.33
C GLN A 32 10.77 9.24 3.55
N ILE A 33 10.38 8.09 4.12
CA ILE A 33 10.45 6.80 3.42
C ILE A 33 9.56 6.83 2.17
N LEU A 34 8.34 7.37 2.28
CA LEU A 34 7.45 7.55 1.14
C LEU A 34 8.10 8.43 0.05
N GLY A 35 8.54 9.63 0.40
CA GLY A 35 9.13 10.58 -0.55
C GLY A 35 10.41 10.06 -1.19
N ASP A 36 11.41 9.72 -0.38
CA ASP A 36 12.75 9.42 -0.87
C ASP A 36 12.86 8.04 -1.52
N THR A 37 12.16 7.04 -0.96
CA THR A 37 12.35 5.63 -1.35
C THR A 37 11.26 5.10 -2.27
N ILE A 38 10.00 5.43 -2.00
CA ILE A 38 8.86 4.84 -2.72
C ILE A 38 8.46 5.71 -3.92
N LEU A 39 8.49 7.03 -3.75
CA LEU A 39 8.11 8.03 -4.74
C LEU A 39 9.33 8.63 -5.46
N ASN A 40 10.54 8.08 -5.26
CA ASN A 40 11.78 8.50 -5.93
C ASN A 40 12.04 10.02 -5.91
N GLY A 41 11.67 10.70 -4.82
CA GLY A 41 11.87 12.14 -4.65
C GLY A 41 10.83 13.03 -5.37
N GLU A 42 9.78 12.47 -5.97
CA GLU A 42 8.72 13.25 -6.64
C GLU A 42 7.90 14.11 -5.67
N LYS A 43 7.85 13.73 -4.39
CA LYS A 43 7.13 14.44 -3.34
C LYS A 43 8.00 14.58 -2.11
N LYS A 44 8.03 15.78 -1.54
CA LYS A 44 8.72 16.05 -0.28
C LYS A 44 7.81 15.82 0.92
N PRO A 45 8.35 15.52 2.12
CA PRO A 45 7.54 15.31 3.32
C PRO A 45 6.56 16.45 3.64
N GLU A 46 6.97 17.70 3.41
CA GLU A 46 6.12 18.89 3.60
C GLU A 46 4.95 18.99 2.62
N GLU A 47 4.98 18.25 1.51
CA GLU A 47 3.90 18.17 0.52
C GLU A 47 2.95 17.00 0.80
N MET A 48 3.13 16.29 1.93
CA MET A 48 2.36 15.11 2.29
C MET A 48 1.62 15.30 3.61
N ARG A 49 0.38 14.81 3.65
CA ARG A 49 -0.37 14.58 4.89
C ARG A 49 -0.79 13.13 5.00
N LEU A 50 -0.63 12.59 6.20
CA LEU A 50 -1.02 11.23 6.55
C LEU A 50 -2.19 11.28 7.51
N TYR A 51 -3.20 10.47 7.24
CA TYR A 51 -4.40 10.39 8.07
C TYR A 51 -4.66 8.95 8.50
N THR A 52 -5.29 8.78 9.65
CA THR A 52 -5.95 7.53 10.05
C THR A 52 -7.46 7.72 10.03
N SER A 53 -8.20 6.63 10.06
CA SER A 53 -9.65 6.67 10.12
C SER A 53 -10.15 5.53 11.00
N LYS A 54 -11.06 5.85 11.93
CA LYS A 54 -11.78 4.84 12.72
C LYS A 54 -13.10 4.46 12.08
N THR A 55 -13.72 5.41 11.37
CA THR A 55 -14.98 5.24 10.64
C THR A 55 -14.85 5.92 9.28
N PRO A 56 -15.35 5.30 8.19
CA PRO A 56 -15.27 5.87 6.86
C PRO A 56 -15.75 7.33 6.81
N GLY A 57 -14.96 8.22 6.21
CA GLY A 57 -15.26 9.65 6.14
C GLY A 57 -14.80 10.49 7.34
N ASP A 58 -14.44 9.86 8.46
CA ASP A 58 -13.84 10.53 9.61
C ASP A 58 -12.32 10.29 9.62
N TYR A 59 -11.57 11.32 9.23
CA TYR A 59 -10.13 11.28 9.04
C TYR A 59 -9.41 12.12 10.09
N THR A 60 -8.52 11.47 10.83
CA THR A 60 -7.65 12.13 11.82
C THR A 60 -6.28 12.36 11.22
N LEU A 61 -5.85 13.62 11.17
CA LEU A 61 -4.50 13.99 10.73
C LEU A 61 -3.46 13.47 11.73
N LEU A 62 -2.42 12.83 11.23
CA LEU A 62 -1.28 12.40 12.02
C LEU A 62 -0.27 13.55 12.19
N ASP A 63 0.20 13.75 13.41
CA ASP A 63 1.24 14.72 13.75
C ASP A 63 2.63 14.12 13.50
N ASP A 64 3.44 14.83 12.72
CA ASP A 64 4.79 14.44 12.29
C ASP A 64 5.76 14.17 13.46
N THR A 65 5.53 14.80 14.61
CA THR A 65 6.34 14.67 15.81
C THR A 65 5.98 13.43 16.63
N LEU A 66 4.80 12.84 16.42
CA LEU A 66 4.37 11.68 17.20
C LEU A 66 5.16 10.44 16.81
N PRO A 67 5.63 9.67 17.80
CA PRO A 67 6.13 8.31 17.58
C PRO A 67 5.03 7.44 16.94
N VAL A 68 5.42 6.53 16.05
CA VAL A 68 4.55 5.53 15.38
C VAL A 68 3.63 4.82 16.39
N GLU A 69 4.17 4.38 17.52
CA GLU A 69 3.39 3.71 18.58
C GLU A 69 2.33 4.62 19.22
N ARG A 70 2.63 5.92 19.40
CA ARG A 70 1.67 6.89 19.95
C ARG A 70 0.67 7.40 18.92
N ALA A 71 1.06 7.39 17.65
CA ALA A 71 0.17 7.64 16.53
C ALA A 71 -0.81 6.48 16.26
N GLY A 72 -0.67 5.36 17.00
CA GLY A 72 -1.50 4.18 16.85
C GLY A 72 -1.21 3.39 15.57
N LEU A 73 -0.04 3.61 14.96
CA LEU A 73 0.37 2.94 13.72
C LEU A 73 0.87 1.52 14.02
N GLU A 74 -0.08 0.60 14.03
CA GLU A 74 0.13 -0.83 14.27
C GLU A 74 0.34 -1.59 12.95
N ASN A 75 0.75 -2.85 13.07
CA ASN A 75 0.92 -3.71 11.90
C ASN A 75 -0.41 -3.90 11.14
N ASP A 76 -0.32 -3.90 9.81
CA ASP A 76 -1.42 -3.94 8.85
C ASP A 76 -2.39 -2.74 8.86
N MET A 77 -2.08 -1.68 9.63
CA MET A 77 -2.93 -0.49 9.69
C MET A 77 -2.96 0.24 8.34
N VAL A 78 -4.15 0.74 7.98
CA VAL A 78 -4.35 1.60 6.82
C VAL A 78 -4.13 3.07 7.20
N VAL A 79 -3.25 3.72 6.46
CA VAL A 79 -2.96 5.16 6.54
C VAL A 79 -3.32 5.78 5.20
N TYR A 80 -3.93 6.95 5.21
CA TYR A 80 -4.36 7.66 4.00
C TYR A 80 -3.38 8.78 3.69
N LEU A 81 -2.93 8.87 2.44
CA LEU A 81 -1.99 9.88 1.97
C LEU A 81 -2.70 10.91 1.09
N CYS A 82 -2.49 12.19 1.37
CA CYS A 82 -2.92 13.32 0.55
C CYS A 82 -1.73 14.20 0.23
N TYR A 83 -1.71 14.78 -0.98
CA TYR A 83 -0.70 15.76 -1.34
C TYR A 83 -1.21 17.19 -1.21
N TYR A 84 -0.24 18.11 -1.10
CA TYR A 84 -0.49 19.53 -1.32
C TYR A 84 -0.59 19.79 -2.83
N ASP A 85 -1.70 20.38 -3.26
CA ASP A 85 -1.89 20.88 -4.61
C ASP A 85 -1.38 22.33 -4.65
N ALA A 86 -0.20 22.51 -5.25
CA ALA A 86 0.45 23.81 -5.37
C ALA A 86 -0.28 24.75 -6.33
N ASP A 87 -0.99 24.21 -7.33
CA ASP A 87 -1.73 25.01 -8.33
C ASP A 87 -2.99 25.60 -7.70
N GLN A 88 -3.66 24.84 -6.84
CA GLN A 88 -4.88 25.27 -6.14
C GLN A 88 -4.61 25.85 -4.74
N GLY A 89 -3.36 25.80 -4.27
CA GLY A 89 -2.95 26.31 -2.96
C GLY A 89 -3.66 25.62 -1.78
N LYS A 90 -4.05 24.36 -1.94
CA LYS A 90 -4.84 23.62 -0.94
C LYS A 90 -4.43 22.16 -0.86
N TRP A 91 -4.83 21.49 0.20
CA TRP A 91 -4.62 20.06 0.36
C TRP A 91 -5.67 19.27 -0.41
N GLU A 92 -5.24 18.16 -1.02
CA GLU A 92 -6.16 17.16 -1.57
C GLU A 92 -7.08 16.62 -0.46
N ASN A 93 -8.30 16.22 -0.83
CA ASN A 93 -9.17 15.45 0.05
C ASN A 93 -8.72 13.98 0.05
N VAL A 94 -8.98 13.26 1.14
CA VAL A 94 -8.76 11.81 1.16
C VAL A 94 -9.67 11.15 0.13
N GLN A 95 -9.06 10.52 -0.85
CA GLN A 95 -9.73 9.76 -1.90
C GLN A 95 -9.04 8.41 -2.02
N VAL A 96 -9.76 7.33 -1.75
CA VAL A 96 -9.28 5.96 -1.92
C VAL A 96 -10.38 5.16 -2.62
N SER A 97 -10.01 4.52 -3.72
CA SER A 97 -10.89 3.59 -4.42
C SER A 97 -10.90 2.24 -3.70
N GLN A 98 -12.07 1.64 -3.54
CA GLN A 98 -12.16 0.26 -3.08
C GLN A 98 -11.88 -0.66 -4.28
N PRO A 99 -11.09 -1.74 -4.10
CA PRO A 99 -10.96 -2.75 -5.14
C PRO A 99 -12.34 -3.41 -5.38
N GLU A 100 -12.55 -3.91 -6.59
CA GLU A 100 -13.74 -4.69 -6.94
C GLU A 100 -13.77 -6.00 -6.14
N ASP A 101 -14.98 -6.42 -5.74
CA ASP A 101 -15.17 -7.69 -5.05
C ASP A 101 -14.97 -8.85 -6.04
N LEU A 102 -14.22 -9.87 -5.63
CA LEU A 102 -13.90 -11.02 -6.49
C LEU A 102 -15.13 -11.89 -6.82
N ASP A 103 -16.24 -11.69 -6.09
CA ASP A 103 -17.48 -12.45 -6.25
C ASP A 103 -18.24 -12.10 -7.54
N ASP A 104 -17.92 -10.97 -8.19
CA ASP A 104 -18.51 -10.57 -9.47
C ASP A 104 -17.89 -11.27 -10.69
N TYR A 105 -16.87 -12.12 -10.50
CA TYR A 105 -16.21 -12.90 -11.56
C TYR A 105 -16.70 -14.36 -11.65
N ALA A 106 -17.76 -14.73 -10.93
CA ALA A 106 -18.24 -16.12 -10.84
C ALA A 106 -19.27 -16.53 -11.92
N ASP A 107 -19.51 -15.72 -12.95
CA ASP A 107 -20.55 -15.98 -13.97
C ASP A 107 -20.05 -15.90 -15.42
N ASP A 108 -18.76 -16.11 -15.65
CA ASP A 108 -18.19 -16.28 -17.00
C ASP A 108 -17.48 -17.65 -17.10
N ASP A 109 -18.27 -18.70 -16.89
CA ASP A 109 -17.93 -20.09 -17.23
C ASP A 109 -18.01 -20.23 -18.77
N GLU A 110 -17.07 -19.60 -19.50
CA GLU A 110 -16.85 -19.93 -20.91
C GLU A 110 -16.14 -21.30 -20.98
N GLU A 111 -16.99 -22.32 -21.09
CA GLU A 111 -16.76 -23.71 -21.52
C GLU A 111 -15.44 -23.91 -22.30
N PHE A 112 -14.36 -24.26 -21.59
CA PHE A 112 -13.09 -24.61 -22.22
C PHE A 112 -13.19 -26.04 -22.77
N GLU A 113 -13.57 -26.18 -24.04
CA GLU A 113 -13.62 -27.47 -24.73
C GLU A 113 -12.23 -28.15 -24.73
N GLU A 114 -12.14 -29.25 -23.99
CA GLU A 114 -11.00 -30.15 -23.91
C GLU A 114 -10.91 -30.99 -25.20
N GLU A 115 -10.06 -30.61 -26.16
CA GLU A 115 -9.67 -31.52 -27.25
C GLU A 115 -8.15 -31.60 -27.46
N GLY A 116 -7.62 -32.83 -27.32
CA GLY A 116 -6.58 -33.29 -28.24
C GLY A 116 -5.24 -33.76 -27.65
N LEU A 117 -5.25 -34.94 -27.01
CA LEU A 117 -4.09 -35.81 -26.81
C LEU A 117 -3.16 -35.92 -28.04
N SER A 118 -1.83 -35.87 -27.85
CA SER A 118 -0.96 -36.84 -28.52
C SER A 118 0.43 -37.02 -27.89
N SER A 119 0.63 -38.23 -27.41
CA SER A 119 1.87 -38.90 -27.02
C SER A 119 3.13 -38.58 -27.86
N ARG A 120 4.31 -38.46 -27.21
CA ARG A 120 5.48 -39.33 -27.51
C ARG A 120 6.75 -39.04 -26.67
N LYS A 121 7.18 -40.12 -26.00
CA LYS A 121 8.55 -40.65 -25.87
C LYS A 121 9.59 -39.91 -25.00
N GLU A 122 9.75 -40.49 -23.82
CA GLU A 122 11.01 -40.78 -23.14
C GLU A 122 12.15 -41.22 -24.09
N LYS A 123 13.33 -40.61 -23.95
CA LYS A 123 14.67 -41.24 -24.03
C LYS A 123 15.75 -40.22 -23.67
N GLY A 124 16.44 -40.45 -22.55
CA GLY A 124 17.44 -39.53 -22.01
C GLY A 124 18.82 -39.57 -22.66
N LYS A 125 19.77 -38.86 -22.03
CA LYS A 125 21.18 -39.26 -21.83
C LYS A 125 21.90 -38.21 -20.97
N SER A 126 22.29 -38.61 -19.77
CA SER A 126 23.38 -38.00 -19.01
C SER A 126 24.73 -38.39 -19.63
N LYS A 127 25.62 -37.42 -19.79
CA LYS A 127 27.11 -37.46 -19.83
C LYS A 127 27.57 -36.12 -20.46
N ALA A 128 28.65 -35.48 -20.02
CA ALA A 128 29.83 -35.93 -19.29
C ALA A 128 30.26 -34.87 -18.26
#